data_AF-A0A3S4IE75-F1
#
_entry.id   AF-A0A3S4IE75-F1
#
_cell.length_a   1.000
_cell.length_b   1.000
_cell.length_c   1.000
_cell.angle_alpha   90.00
_cell.angle_beta   90.00
_cell.angle_gamma   90.00
#
_symmetry.space_group_name_H-M   'P 1'
#
loop_
_entity.id
_entity.type
_entity.pdbx_description
1 polymer ?
#
loop_
_entity_poly.entity_id
_entity_poly.type
_entity_poly.pdbx_seq_one_letter_code
_entity_poly.pdbx_strand_id
1 'polypeptide(L)' 'MRLVQHSAQVVARLIADVKATTDCQQVVIGGSVGLAEGYLAQVRHFLAQEPAVYQVALSAAHYRHDAGLLGAALLAQGDK' A
#
# COMPACT_ATOMS: atom_id res chain seq x y z
N MET A 1 -1.89 17.61 -13.32
CA MET A 1 -1.64 16.49 -12.37
C MET A 1 -2.90 15.85 -11.76
N ARG A 2 -4.12 16.17 -12.22
CA ARG A 2 -5.39 15.64 -11.64
C ARG A 2 -5.50 14.10 -11.62
N LEU A 3 -4.96 13.42 -12.66
CA LEU A 3 -4.99 11.96 -12.76
C LEU A 3 -4.20 11.25 -11.65
N VAL A 4 -3.02 11.76 -11.30
CA VAL A 4 -2.17 11.15 -10.26
C VAL A 4 -2.84 11.29 -8.89
N GLN A 5 -3.39 12.47 -8.59
CA GLN A 5 -4.13 12.72 -7.36
C GLN A 5 -5.37 11.83 -7.26
N HIS A 6 -6.15 11.72 -8.34
CA HIS A 6 -7.32 10.84 -8.38
C HIS A 6 -6.93 9.37 -8.15
N SER A 7 -5.85 8.91 -8.78
CA SER A 7 -5.33 7.56 -8.53
C SER A 7 -4.95 7.36 -7.05
N ALA A 8 -4.21 8.29 -6.46
CA ALA A 8 -3.83 8.22 -5.04
C ALA A 8 -5.04 8.23 -4.10
N GLN A 9 -6.08 9.00 -4.43
CA GLN A 9 -7.34 9.04 -3.66
C GLN A 9 -8.08 7.69 -3.72
N VAL A 10 -8.20 7.10 -4.91
CA VAL A 10 -8.82 5.77 -5.08
C VAL A 10 -8.05 4.70 -4.30
N VAL A 11 -6.71 4.74 -4.34
CA VAL A 11 -5.87 3.83 -3.56
C VAL A 11 -6.06 4.03 -2.05
N ALA A 12 -6.13 5.28 -1.58
CA ALA A 12 -6.40 5.56 -0.16
C ALA A 12 -7.75 4.98 0.30
N ARG A 13 -8.78 5.07 -0.55
CA ARG A 13 -10.09 4.49 -0.25
C ARG A 13 -10.04 2.96 -0.19
N LEU A 14 -9.36 2.32 -1.15
CA LEU A 14 -9.15 0.87 -1.13
C LEU A 14 -8.43 0.43 0.15
N ILE A 15 -7.44 1.20 0.62
CA ILE A 15 -6.73 0.91 1.86
C ILE A 15 -7.68 0.98 3.07
N ALA A 16 -8.53 1.99 3.14
CA ALA A 16 -9.55 2.10 4.20
C ALA A 16 -10.51 0.90 4.19
N ASP A 17 -10.97 0.47 3.01
CA ASP A 17 -11.84 -0.71 2.86
C ASP A 17 -11.12 -2.01 3.28
N VAL A 18 -9.85 -2.18 2.92
CA VAL A 18 -9.03 -3.32 3.35
C VAL A 18 -8.80 -3.30 4.86
N LYS A 19 -8.54 -2.12 5.46
CA LYS A 19 -8.43 -1.98 6.91
C LYS A 19 -9.74 -2.38 7.60
N ALA A 20 -10.88 -1.93 7.09
CA ALA A 20 -12.19 -2.26 7.65
C ALA A 20 -12.50 -3.76 7.60
N THR A 21 -12.06 -4.45 6.54
CA THR A 21 -12.35 -5.87 6.31
C THR A 21 -11.38 -6.82 7.00
N THR A 22 -10.13 -6.41 7.19
CA THR A 22 -9.05 -7.30 7.70
C THR A 22 -8.47 -6.88 9.05
N ASP A 23 -8.79 -5.68 9.51
CA ASP A 23 -8.15 -5.03 10.66
C ASP A 23 -6.60 -4.96 10.56
N CYS A 24 -6.05 -4.91 9.33
CA CYS A 24 -4.62 -4.90 9.10
C CYS A 24 -3.91 -3.74 9.84
N GLN A 25 -2.67 -3.97 10.28
CA GLN A 25 -1.90 -2.99 11.03
C GLN A 25 -0.98 -2.14 10.14
N GLN A 26 -0.68 -2.65 8.94
CA GLN A 26 0.22 -2.01 7.99
C GLN A 26 -0.16 -2.37 6.55
N VAL A 27 -0.03 -1.41 5.65
CA VAL A 27 -0.08 -1.61 4.20
C VAL A 27 1.26 -1.21 3.58
N VAL A 28 1.77 -2.08 2.72
CA VAL A 28 3.00 -1.87 1.95
C VAL A 28 2.61 -1.60 0.50
N ILE A 29 3.00 -0.44 -0.04
CA ILE A 29 2.72 -0.07 -1.43
C ILE A 29 3.94 -0.34 -2.32
N GLY A 30 3.74 -1.17 -3.35
CA GLY A 30 4.76 -1.50 -4.35
C GLY A 30 4.39 -1.02 -5.76
N GLY A 31 5.03 -1.61 -6.77
CA GLY A 31 4.84 -1.28 -8.18
C GLY A 31 5.51 0.04 -8.60
N SER A 32 5.73 0.22 -9.90
CA SER A 32 6.42 1.41 -10.44
C SER A 32 5.70 2.71 -10.09
N VAL A 33 4.37 2.74 -10.22
CA VAL A 33 3.54 3.91 -9.89
C VAL A 33 3.51 4.18 -8.38
N GLY A 34 3.29 3.14 -7.57
CA GLY A 34 3.21 3.28 -6.12
C GLY A 34 4.52 3.77 -5.47
N LEU A 35 5.64 3.46 -6.13
CA LEU A 35 6.99 3.87 -5.74
C LEU A 35 7.50 5.12 -6.45
N ALA A 36 6.68 5.75 -7.31
CA ALA A 36 7.01 7.02 -7.93
C ALA A 36 7.09 8.13 -6.88
N GLU A 37 7.98 9.10 -7.10
CA GLU A 37 8.21 10.19 -6.17
C GLU A 37 6.90 10.94 -5.84
N GLY A 38 6.66 11.14 -4.54
CA GLY A 38 5.48 11.84 -4.04
C GLY A 38 4.15 11.07 -4.13
N TYR A 39 4.08 9.89 -4.75
CA TYR A 39 2.81 9.13 -4.83
C TYR A 39 2.36 8.62 -3.47
N LEU A 40 3.26 7.95 -2.72
CA LEU A 40 2.96 7.47 -1.37
C LEU A 40 2.55 8.59 -0.40
N ALA A 41 3.15 9.77 -0.55
CA ALA A 41 2.77 10.95 0.25
C ALA A 41 1.35 11.43 -0.08
N GLN A 42 0.95 11.40 -1.35
CA GLN A 42 -0.43 11.73 -1.76
C GLN A 42 -1.44 10.69 -1.22
N VAL A 43 -1.12 9.39 -1.29
CA VAL A 43 -1.98 8.36 -0.71
C VAL A 43 -2.16 8.58 0.79
N ARG A 44 -1.06 8.86 1.50
CA ARG A 44 -1.09 9.15 2.94
C ARG A 44 -1.93 10.39 3.26
N HIS A 45 -1.83 11.43 2.43
CA HIS A 45 -2.63 12.65 2.59
C HIS A 45 -4.12 12.39 2.47
N PHE A 46 -4.56 11.58 1.51
CA PHE A 46 -5.98 11.23 1.37
C PHE A 46 -6.45 10.27 2.47
N LEU A 47 -5.64 9.29 2.84
CA LEU A 47 -5.99 8.34 3.92
C LEU A 47 -6.16 9.05 5.27
N ALA A 48 -5.37 10.09 5.54
CA ALA A 48 -5.49 10.88 6.76
C ALA A 48 -6.81 11.67 6.88
N GLN A 49 -7.60 11.76 5.80
CA GLN A 49 -8.93 12.39 5.79
C GLN A 49 -10.04 11.42 6.17
N GLU A 50 -9.78 10.10 6.14
CA GLU A 50 -10.73 9.09 6.61
C GLU A 50 -10.80 9.10 8.15
N PRO A 51 -11.93 8.67 8.75
CA PRO A 51 -12.04 8.46 10.19
C PRO A 51 -10.89 7.63 10.76
N ALA A 52 -10.45 7.95 11.98
CA ALA A 52 -9.26 7.35 12.60
C ALA A 52 -9.25 5.81 12.61
N VAL A 53 -10.42 5.18 12.71
CA VAL A 53 -10.58 3.71 12.66
C VAL A 53 -10.14 3.08 11.34
N TYR A 54 -10.14 3.84 10.25
CA TYR A 54 -9.72 3.39 8.92
C TYR A 54 -8.29 3.78 8.55
N GLN A 55 -7.62 4.58 9.40
CA GLN A 55 -6.23 4.96 9.16
C GLN A 55 -5.30 3.79 9.52
N VAL A 56 -4.28 3.56 8.68
CA VAL A 56 -3.33 2.46 8.84
C VAL A 56 -1.93 2.88 8.42
N ALA A 57 -0.90 2.28 9.03
CA ALA A 57 0.48 2.59 8.72
C ALA A 57 0.81 2.26 7.25
N LEU A 58 1.38 3.21 6.52
CA LEU A 58 1.81 3.02 5.13
C LEU A 58 3.33 3.01 5.00
N SER A 59 3.86 2.08 4.21
CA SER A 59 5.29 1.97 3.88
C SER A 59 5.50 1.63 2.39
N ALA A 60 6.69 1.93 1.87
CA ALA A 60 7.07 1.56 0.52
C ALA A 60 7.62 0.12 0.49
N ALA A 61 7.33 -0.62 -0.58
CA ALA A 61 7.88 -1.96 -0.77
C ALA A 61 9.41 -1.92 -0.87
N HIS A 62 10.07 -2.74 -0.03
CA HIS A 62 11.54 -2.78 0.06
C HIS A 62 12.19 -3.50 -1.14
N TYR A 63 11.68 -4.68 -1.50
CA TYR A 63 12.31 -5.60 -2.45
C TYR A 63 12.04 -5.29 -3.94
N ARG A 64 11.25 -4.25 -4.24
CA ARG A 64 10.97 -3.73 -5.60
C ARG A 64 10.78 -4.82 -6.66
N HIS A 65 11.80 -5.06 -7.49
CA HIS A 65 11.74 -5.96 -8.65
C HIS A 65 11.79 -7.44 -8.26
N ASP A 66 12.56 -7.79 -7.22
CA ASP A 66 12.79 -9.19 -6.85
C ASP A 66 11.78 -9.71 -5.82
N ALA A 67 10.85 -8.86 -5.38
CA ALA A 67 9.83 -9.20 -4.40
C ALA A 67 9.03 -10.47 -4.77
N GLY A 68 8.71 -10.63 -6.06
CA GLY A 68 7.98 -11.81 -6.56
C GLY A 68 8.78 -13.10 -6.48
N LEU A 69 10.06 -13.07 -6.90
CA LEU A 69 10.94 -14.23 -6.87
C LEU A 69 11.25 -14.66 -5.43
N LEU A 70 11.61 -13.70 -4.58
CA LEU A 70 11.88 -13.94 -3.16
C LEU A 70 10.64 -14.46 -2.44
N GLY A 71 9.47 -13.85 -2.68
CA GLY A 71 8.21 -14.29 -2.09
C GLY A 71 7.83 -15.72 -2.50
N ALA A 72 7.95 -16.06 -3.79
CA ALA A 72 7.69 -17.41 -4.27
C ALA A 72 8.64 -18.44 -3.67
N ALA A 73 9.94 -18.12 -3.58
CA ALA A 73 10.93 -18.99 -2.99
C ALA A 73 10.69 -19.22 -1.49
N LEU A 74 10.29 -18.19 -0.74
CA LEU A 74 9.95 -18.31 0.69
C LEU A 74 8.67 -19.14 0.89
N LEU A 75 7.63 -18.91 0.08
CA LEU A 75 6.40 -19.70 0.14
C LEU A 75 6.65 -21.19 -0.17
N ALA A 76 7.53 -21.48 -1.14
CA ALA A 76 7.87 -22.86 -1.51
C ALA A 76 8.70 -23.58 -0.43
N GLN A 77 9.40 -22.84 0.43
CA GLN A 77 10.12 -23.43 1.57
C GLN A 77 9.17 -23.94 2.66
N GLY A 78 7.96 -23.35 2.76
CA GLY A 78 6.96 -23.70 3.77
C GLY A 78 7.40 -23.36 5.20
N ASP A 79 6.44 -23.22 6.10
CA ASP A 79 6.73 -23.32 7.54
C ASP A 79 7.01 -24.80 7.83
N LYS A 80 8.20 -25.11 8.35
CA LYS A 80 8.47 -26.43 8.92
C LYS A 80 7.60 -26.70 10.15
#